data_AF-X1U069-F1
#
_entry.id   AF-X1U069-F1
#
_cell.length_a   1.000
_cell.length_b   1.000
_cell.length_c   1.000
_cell.angle_alpha   90.00
_cell.angle_beta   90.00
_cell.angle_gamma   90.00
#
_symmetry.space_group_name_H-M   'P 1'
#
loop_
_entity.id
_entity.type
_entity.pdbx_description
1 polymer ?
#
loop_
_entity_poly.entity_id
_entity_poly.type
_entity_poly.pdbx_seq_one_letter_code
_entity_poly.pdbx_strand_id
1 'polypeptide(L)'
;MQYFSRKTMVIRVILCVQIIVLALGTANAQGNEPGPAYSFVYLGDIHFDKRSHHDFEWVKANKPNDIRQIENYVRITENHTPGLLRRVQTAIESSNGQIKMIVQGGDLTEGLCGSRELQETQFKDVIKLIRNHIPRTTFITTKGNHDITGPGARE
;
A
#
# COMPACT_ATOMS: atom_id res chain seq x y z
N MET A 1 28.75 53.94 38.86
CA MET A 1 28.19 53.89 37.49
C MET A 1 29.02 52.91 36.67
N GLN A 2 28.53 51.70 36.43
CA GLN A 2 29.22 50.76 35.52
C GLN A 2 28.94 51.18 34.07
N TYR A 3 29.97 51.71 33.39
CA TYR A 3 29.93 51.99 31.96
C TYR A 3 29.96 50.66 31.20
N PHE A 4 28.83 50.23 30.66
CA PHE A 4 28.83 49.10 29.74
C PHE A 4 29.48 49.52 28.41
N SER A 5 30.55 48.84 28.04
CA SER A 5 31.25 49.05 26.77
C SER A 5 30.28 48.86 25.59
N ARG A 6 30.40 49.70 24.56
CA ARG A 6 29.64 49.61 23.31
C ARG A 6 29.71 48.19 22.70
N LYS A 7 30.82 47.48 22.91
CA LYS A 7 31.00 46.08 22.51
C LYS A 7 30.09 45.13 23.29
N THR A 8 29.94 45.32 24.60
CA THR A 8 29.06 44.52 25.46
C THR A 8 27.58 44.74 25.11
N MET A 9 27.21 45.97 24.74
CA MET A 9 25.86 46.29 24.28
C MET A 9 25.54 45.62 22.94
N VAL A 10 26.45 45.66 21.97
CA VAL A 10 26.28 45.01 20.65
C VAL A 10 26.17 43.49 20.80
N ILE A 11 27.01 42.86 21.62
CA ILE A 11 26.95 41.42 21.88
C ILE A 11 25.60 41.03 22.49
N ARG A 12 25.07 41.81 23.45
CA ARG A 12 23.76 41.55 24.06
C ARG A 12 22.62 41.67 23.06
N VAL A 13 22.66 42.67 22.17
CA VAL A 13 21.64 42.83 21.12
C VAL A 13 21.66 41.65 20.15
N ILE A 14 22.85 41.22 19.70
CA ILE A 14 22.98 40.05 18.82
C ILE A 14 22.45 38.78 19.51
N LEU A 15 22.79 38.59 20.79
CA LEU A 15 22.32 37.44 21.57
C LEU A 15 20.79 37.46 21.73
N CYS A 16 20.19 38.61 22.03
CA CYS A 16 18.73 38.75 22.13
C CYS A 16 18.04 38.45 20.78
N VAL A 17 18.59 38.95 19.66
CA VAL A 17 18.06 38.67 18.32
C VAL A 17 18.15 37.18 17.99
N GLN A 18 19.28 36.52 18.30
CA GLN A 18 19.42 35.08 18.09
C GLN A 18 18.44 34.26 18.94
N ILE A 19 18.22 34.64 20.20
CA ILE A 19 17.23 33.98 21.08
C ILE A 19 15.82 34.15 20.51
N ILE A 20 15.46 35.34 20.02
CA ILE A 20 14.15 35.59 19.41
C ILE A 20 13.97 34.77 18.11
N VAL A 21 14.99 34.70 17.27
CA VAL A 21 14.95 33.92 16.01
C VAL A 21 14.83 32.41 16.30
N LEU A 22 15.54 31.89 17.31
CA LEU A 22 15.43 30.50 17.73
C LEU A 22 14.05 30.18 18.35
N ALA A 23 13.49 31.10 19.14
CA ALA A 23 12.16 30.94 19.74
C ALA A 23 11.02 31.03 18.71
N LEU A 24 11.18 31.79 17.63
CA LEU A 24 10.23 31.85 16.52
C LEU A 24 10.35 30.65 15.57
N GLY A 25 11.55 30.08 15.44
CA GLY A 25 11.80 28.88 14.62
C GLY A 25 11.12 27.62 15.18
N THR A 26 11.00 27.50 16.50
CA THR A 26 10.28 26.38 17.14
C THR A 26 8.76 26.55 17.13
N ALA A 27 8.26 27.79 17.09
CA ALA A 27 6.82 28.06 17.00
C ALA A 27 6.20 27.58 15.66
N ASN A 28 7.00 27.50 14.59
CA ASN A 28 6.56 27.00 13.27
C ASN A 28 6.96 25.53 13.00
N ALA A 29 7.72 24.89 13.88
CA ALA A 29 8.21 23.52 13.67
C ALA A 29 7.22 22.43 14.11
N GLN A 30 6.05 22.81 14.64
CA GLN A 30 5.05 21.85 15.09
C GLN A 30 3.64 22.38 14.89
N GLY A 31 3.31 22.65 13.62
CA GLY A 31 1.92 22.79 13.19
C GLY A 31 1.20 21.43 13.27
N ASN A 32 0.85 20.99 14.48
CA ASN A 32 -0.18 19.97 14.72
C ASN A 32 -1.60 20.57 14.56
N GLU A 33 -1.74 21.58 13.71
CA GLU A 33 -3.05 21.98 13.19
C GLU A 33 -3.58 20.77 12.40
N PRO A 34 -4.75 20.21 12.73
CA PRO A 34 -5.29 19.10 11.97
C PRO A 34 -5.51 19.55 10.54
N GLY A 35 -4.63 19.14 9.62
CA GLY A 35 -4.94 19.15 8.21
C GLY A 35 -6.24 18.35 7.98
N PRO A 36 -6.95 18.57 6.86
CA PRO A 36 -8.18 17.85 6.59
C PRO A 36 -7.94 16.34 6.72
N ALA A 37 -8.73 15.67 7.58
CA ALA A 37 -8.59 14.25 7.85
C ALA A 37 -8.66 13.47 6.52
N TYR A 38 -7.75 12.53 6.35
CA TYR A 38 -7.77 11.61 5.22
C TYR A 38 -8.22 10.22 5.66
N SER A 39 -8.62 9.42 4.69
CA SER A 39 -8.95 8.02 4.88
C SER A 39 -8.27 7.17 3.81
N PHE A 40 -8.24 5.87 4.04
CA PHE A 40 -7.77 4.89 3.07
C PHE A 40 -8.65 3.65 3.15
N VAL A 41 -8.66 2.88 2.07
CA VAL A 41 -9.28 1.55 2.07
C VAL A 41 -8.21 0.54 2.41
N TYR A 42 -8.49 -0.36 3.35
CA TYR A 42 -7.64 -1.51 3.64
C TYR A 42 -8.22 -2.77 2.99
N LEU A 43 -7.38 -3.50 2.26
CA LEU A 43 -7.69 -4.80 1.67
C LEU A 43 -6.63 -5.81 2.13
N GLY A 44 -6.97 -7.09 2.10
CA GLY A 44 -6.05 -8.21 2.36
C GLY A 44 -6.67 -9.48 1.81
N ASP A 45 -5.86 -10.52 1.62
CA ASP A 45 -6.34 -11.88 1.33
C ASP A 45 -7.31 -11.93 0.14
N ILE A 46 -6.98 -11.19 -0.92
CA ILE A 46 -7.80 -11.19 -2.14
C ILE A 46 -7.64 -12.52 -2.86
N HIS A 47 -6.43 -13.12 -2.78
CA HIS A 47 -6.09 -14.39 -3.42
C HIS A 47 -6.58 -14.42 -4.87
N PHE A 48 -6.25 -13.38 -5.64
CA PHE A 48 -6.59 -13.34 -7.06
C PHE A 48 -6.01 -14.56 -7.76
N ASP A 49 -6.86 -15.19 -8.57
CA ASP A 49 -6.51 -16.45 -9.18
C ASP A 49 -7.20 -16.68 -10.54
N LYS A 50 -6.55 -17.43 -11.43
CA LYS A 50 -7.13 -17.97 -12.68
C LYS A 50 -6.55 -19.34 -12.98
N ARG A 51 -7.43 -20.23 -13.44
CA ARG A 51 -7.03 -21.59 -13.86
C ARG A 51 -5.91 -21.60 -14.91
N SER A 52 -5.88 -20.63 -15.83
CA SER A 52 -4.83 -20.52 -16.86
C SER A 52 -3.46 -20.10 -16.32
N HIS A 53 -3.35 -19.75 -15.03
CA HIS A 53 -2.10 -19.32 -14.39
C HIS A 53 -1.41 -20.47 -13.64
N HIS A 54 -1.88 -21.71 -13.74
CA HIS A 54 -1.25 -22.84 -13.06
C HIS A 54 -0.77 -23.90 -14.04
N ASP A 55 0.41 -24.44 -13.76
CA ASP A 55 0.80 -25.77 -14.22
C ASP A 55 0.08 -26.81 -13.35
N PHE A 56 -1.12 -27.23 -13.79
CA PHE A 56 -1.90 -28.21 -13.06
C PHE A 56 -1.27 -29.60 -13.00
N GLU A 57 -0.38 -29.96 -13.92
CA GLU A 57 0.33 -31.24 -13.83
C GLU A 57 1.36 -31.17 -12.71
N TRP A 58 2.10 -30.07 -12.61
CA TRP A 58 3.00 -29.83 -11.48
C TRP A 58 2.25 -29.74 -10.15
N VAL A 59 1.14 -29.00 -10.08
CA VAL A 59 0.33 -28.86 -8.86
C VAL A 59 -0.22 -30.22 -8.41
N LYS A 60 -0.76 -31.04 -9.31
CA LYS A 60 -1.23 -32.39 -8.96
C LYS A 60 -0.11 -33.28 -8.41
N ALA A 61 1.08 -33.20 -9.00
CA ALA A 61 2.21 -34.02 -8.58
C ALA A 61 2.81 -33.59 -7.24
N ASN A 62 2.84 -32.29 -6.93
CA ASN A 62 3.61 -31.75 -5.80
C ASN A 62 2.74 -31.18 -4.66
N LYS A 63 1.52 -30.76 -4.98
CA LYS A 63 0.59 -30.04 -4.09
C LYS A 63 -0.87 -30.49 -4.31
N PRO A 64 -1.17 -31.80 -4.34
CA PRO A 64 -2.49 -32.31 -4.71
C PRO A 64 -3.62 -31.83 -3.78
N ASN A 65 -3.30 -31.53 -2.53
CA ASN A 65 -4.27 -31.06 -1.54
C ASN A 65 -4.73 -29.61 -1.79
N ASP A 66 -3.95 -28.82 -2.55
CA ASP A 66 -4.20 -27.40 -2.80
C ASP A 66 -5.08 -27.16 -4.04
N ILE A 67 -5.35 -28.19 -4.86
CA ILE A 67 -6.19 -28.07 -6.06
C ILE A 67 -7.57 -27.50 -5.73
N ARG A 68 -8.20 -28.00 -4.66
CA ARG A 68 -9.53 -27.53 -4.23
C ARG A 68 -9.50 -26.06 -3.82
N GLN A 69 -8.38 -25.61 -3.25
CA GLN A 69 -8.20 -24.23 -2.84
C GLN A 69 -8.07 -23.31 -4.07
N ILE A 70 -7.20 -23.67 -5.03
CA ILE A 70 -7.06 -22.96 -6.31
C ILE A 70 -8.43 -22.84 -7.00
N GLU A 71 -9.16 -23.94 -7.15
CA GLU A 71 -10.48 -23.90 -7.81
C GLU A 71 -11.48 -23.00 -7.08
N ASN A 72 -11.40 -22.92 -5.75
CA ASN A 72 -12.23 -22.00 -4.98
C ASN A 72 -11.82 -20.53 -5.18
N TYR A 73 -10.52 -20.22 -5.20
CA TYR A 73 -10.04 -18.85 -5.44
C TYR A 73 -10.29 -18.37 -6.86
N VAL A 74 -10.18 -19.24 -7.87
CA VAL A 74 -10.62 -18.95 -9.25
C VAL A 74 -12.10 -18.54 -9.25
N ARG A 75 -12.96 -19.35 -8.60
CA ARG A 75 -14.40 -19.06 -8.50
C ARG A 75 -14.67 -17.73 -7.77
N ILE A 76 -13.95 -17.44 -6.69
CA ILE A 76 -14.08 -16.16 -5.96
C ILE A 76 -13.64 -14.99 -6.84
N THR A 77 -12.52 -15.15 -7.54
CA THR A 77 -11.98 -14.15 -8.46
C THR A 77 -12.99 -13.80 -9.55
N GLU A 78 -13.62 -14.79 -10.16
CA GLU A 78 -14.60 -14.58 -11.22
C GLU A 78 -15.90 -13.94 -10.70
N ASN A 79 -16.42 -14.44 -9.57
CA ASN A 79 -17.76 -14.07 -9.10
C ASN A 79 -17.82 -12.85 -8.19
N HIS A 80 -16.74 -12.54 -7.47
CA HIS A 80 -16.76 -11.56 -6.38
C HIS A 80 -15.77 -10.42 -6.55
N THR A 81 -14.53 -10.71 -6.99
CA THR A 81 -13.46 -9.70 -7.02
C THR A 81 -13.80 -8.46 -7.87
N PRO A 82 -14.36 -8.57 -9.09
CA PRO A 82 -14.82 -7.40 -9.84
C PRO A 82 -15.88 -6.57 -9.09
N GLY A 83 -16.81 -7.24 -8.39
CA GLY A 83 -17.84 -6.58 -7.60
C GLY A 83 -17.27 -5.83 -6.40
N LEU A 84 -16.30 -6.44 -5.70
CA LEU A 84 -15.55 -5.80 -4.61
C LEU A 84 -14.84 -4.54 -5.11
N LEU A 85 -14.08 -4.63 -6.20
CA LEU A 85 -13.32 -3.49 -6.73
C LEU A 85 -14.23 -2.35 -7.19
N ARG A 86 -15.39 -2.65 -7.80
CA ARG A 86 -16.39 -1.62 -8.12
C ARG A 86 -16.91 -0.92 -6.87
N ARG A 87 -17.22 -1.66 -5.80
CA ARG A 87 -17.67 -1.06 -4.54
C ARG A 87 -16.61 -0.17 -3.91
N VAL A 88 -15.34 -0.58 -3.95
CA VAL A 88 -14.21 0.24 -3.51
C VAL A 88 -14.12 1.53 -4.33
N GLN A 89 -14.24 1.44 -5.66
CA GLN A 89 -14.25 2.62 -6.53
C GLN A 89 -15.41 3.57 -6.21
N THR A 90 -16.63 3.06 -6.00
CA THR A 90 -17.78 3.86 -5.59
C THR A 90 -17.55 4.55 -4.23
N ALA A 91 -16.94 3.86 -3.26
CA ALA A 91 -16.60 4.46 -1.97
C ALA A 91 -15.58 5.60 -2.12
N ILE A 92 -14.57 5.42 -2.98
CA ILE A 92 -13.58 6.46 -3.29
C ILE A 92 -14.27 7.69 -3.90
N GLU A 93 -15.12 7.50 -4.90
CA GLU A 93 -15.86 8.58 -5.57
C GLU A 93 -16.80 9.31 -4.61
N SER A 94 -17.45 8.57 -3.71
CA SER A 94 -18.39 9.13 -2.73
C SER A 94 -17.71 9.81 -1.54
N SER A 95 -16.39 9.65 -1.38
CA SER A 95 -15.66 10.19 -0.23
C SER A 95 -15.36 11.69 -0.30
N ASN A 96 -15.78 12.37 -1.37
CA ASN A 96 -15.43 13.76 -1.65
C ASN A 96 -13.91 14.03 -1.53
N GLY A 97 -13.12 13.06 -2.00
CA GLY A 97 -11.66 13.12 -1.96
C GLY A 97 -11.02 12.81 -0.62
N GLN A 98 -11.74 12.37 0.42
CA GLN A 98 -11.14 11.96 1.69
C GLN A 98 -10.32 10.68 1.56
N ILE A 99 -10.77 9.70 0.76
CA ILE A 99 -10.02 8.47 0.52
C ILE A 99 -8.88 8.77 -0.46
N LYS A 100 -7.64 8.69 0.01
CA LYS A 100 -6.45 9.03 -0.80
C LYS A 100 -5.75 7.83 -1.42
N MET A 101 -5.93 6.65 -0.83
CA MET A 101 -5.20 5.44 -1.23
C MET A 101 -5.92 4.17 -0.82
N ILE A 102 -5.45 3.07 -1.41
CA ILE A 102 -5.77 1.70 -1.02
C ILE A 102 -4.48 1.07 -0.52
N VAL A 103 -4.55 0.44 0.65
CA VAL A 103 -3.48 -0.36 1.24
C VAL A 103 -3.92 -1.81 1.19
N GLN A 104 -3.16 -2.63 0.48
CA GLN A 104 -3.35 -4.06 0.36
C GLN A 104 -2.27 -4.76 1.20
N GLY A 105 -2.69 -5.50 2.22
CA GLY A 105 -1.82 -6.01 3.29
C GLY A 105 -1.05 -7.30 2.98
N GLY A 106 -1.04 -7.78 1.75
CA GLY A 106 -0.48 -9.08 1.36
C GLY A 106 -1.55 -10.09 0.94
N ASP A 107 -1.09 -11.17 0.31
CA ASP A 107 -1.94 -12.22 -0.26
C ASP A 107 -2.89 -11.63 -1.31
N LEU A 108 -2.30 -10.86 -2.21
CA LEU A 108 -2.96 -10.30 -3.37
C LEU A 108 -3.29 -11.40 -4.40
N THR A 109 -2.38 -12.37 -4.57
CA THR A 109 -2.51 -13.52 -5.48
C THR A 109 -2.34 -14.84 -4.73
N GLU A 110 -2.90 -15.92 -5.25
CA GLU A 110 -2.75 -17.27 -4.67
C GLU A 110 -1.31 -17.80 -4.76
N GLY A 111 -0.63 -17.51 -5.87
CA GLY A 111 0.82 -17.64 -6.06
C GLY A 111 1.42 -19.04 -6.32
N LEU A 112 0.63 -20.11 -6.24
CA LEU A 112 1.03 -21.50 -6.48
C LEU A 112 0.95 -21.85 -7.97
N CYS A 113 1.55 -21.02 -8.81
CA CYS A 113 1.45 -21.11 -10.27
C CYS A 113 2.26 -22.28 -10.87
N GLY A 114 3.22 -22.86 -10.14
CA GLY A 114 4.07 -23.96 -10.60
C GLY A 114 5.27 -23.54 -11.47
N SER A 115 5.33 -22.28 -11.91
CA SER A 115 6.51 -21.69 -12.52
C SER A 115 6.56 -20.17 -12.30
N ARG A 116 7.74 -19.58 -12.48
CA ARG A 116 7.94 -18.13 -12.39
C ARG A 116 7.16 -17.39 -13.47
N GLU A 117 7.15 -17.90 -14.70
CA GLU A 117 6.53 -17.27 -15.85
C GLU A 117 5.00 -17.16 -15.67
N LEU A 118 4.40 -18.22 -15.10
CA LEU A 118 2.99 -18.24 -14.77
C LEU A 118 2.67 -17.31 -13.59
N GLN A 119 3.54 -17.25 -12.57
CA GLN A 119 3.41 -16.28 -11.48
C GLN A 119 3.44 -14.83 -11.97
N GLU A 120 4.40 -14.51 -12.85
CA GLU A 120 4.48 -13.19 -13.47
C GLU A 120 3.24 -12.85 -14.29
N THR A 121 2.63 -13.86 -14.92
CA THR A 121 1.35 -13.71 -15.63
C THR A 121 0.21 -13.40 -14.66
N GLN A 122 0.14 -14.08 -13.51
CA GLN A 122 -0.85 -13.82 -12.47
C GLN A 122 -0.73 -12.39 -11.92
N PHE A 123 0.49 -11.91 -11.67
CA PHE A 123 0.73 -10.52 -11.27
C PHE A 123 0.29 -9.50 -12.33
N LYS A 124 0.62 -9.73 -13.61
CA LYS A 124 0.20 -8.82 -14.70
C LYS A 124 -1.32 -8.73 -14.79
N ASP A 125 -2.00 -9.87 -14.65
CA ASP A 125 -3.45 -9.94 -14.76
C ASP A 125 -4.17 -9.33 -13.56
N VAL A 126 -3.69 -9.51 -12.32
CA VAL A 126 -4.29 -8.85 -11.15
C VAL A 126 -4.12 -7.32 -11.23
N ILE A 127 -2.94 -6.85 -11.66
CA ILE A 127 -2.69 -5.42 -11.87
C ILE A 127 -3.66 -4.86 -12.91
N LYS A 128 -3.84 -5.57 -14.04
CA LYS A 128 -4.79 -5.18 -15.08
C LYS A 128 -6.23 -5.15 -14.53
N LEU A 129 -6.64 -6.17 -13.78
CA LEU A 129 -7.98 -6.21 -13.17
C LEU A 129 -8.21 -5.02 -12.24
N ILE A 130 -7.25 -4.72 -11.36
CA ILE A 130 -7.31 -3.58 -10.44
C ILE A 130 -7.42 -2.29 -11.24
N ARG A 131 -6.55 -2.06 -12.22
CA ARG A 131 -6.53 -0.79 -12.97
C ARG A 131 -7.74 -0.59 -13.86
N ASN A 132 -8.37 -1.67 -14.33
CA ASN A 132 -9.64 -1.58 -15.05
C ASN A 132 -10.80 -1.09 -14.16
N HIS A 133 -10.75 -1.35 -12.85
CA HIS A 133 -11.81 -0.97 -11.91
C HIS A 133 -11.48 0.27 -11.07
N ILE A 134 -10.19 0.47 -10.78
CA ILE A 134 -9.64 1.53 -9.92
C ILE A 134 -8.49 2.19 -10.68
N PRO A 135 -8.80 3.03 -11.69
CA PRO A 135 -7.81 3.50 -12.65
C PRO A 135 -6.81 4.49 -12.05
N ARG A 136 -7.23 5.33 -11.12
CA ARG A 136 -6.47 6.52 -10.68
C ARG A 136 -5.97 6.49 -9.25
N THR A 137 -6.63 5.74 -8.36
CA THR A 137 -6.28 5.74 -6.94
C THR A 137 -4.96 5.03 -6.70
N THR A 138 -4.11 5.64 -5.87
CA THR A 138 -2.86 5.02 -5.41
C THR A 138 -3.18 3.69 -4.73
N PHE A 139 -2.54 2.62 -5.18
CA PHE A 139 -2.72 1.27 -4.67
C PHE A 139 -1.35 0.79 -4.21
N ILE A 140 -1.20 0.59 -2.91
CA ILE A 140 0.03 0.12 -2.28
C ILE A 140 -0.24 -1.32 -1.85
N THR A 141 0.69 -2.23 -2.13
CA THR A 141 0.60 -3.63 -1.73
C THR A 141 1.92 -4.08 -1.13
N THR A 142 1.84 -4.98 -0.15
CA THR A 142 2.99 -5.66 0.45
C THR A 142 2.97 -7.14 0.07
N LYS A 143 4.13 -7.82 0.13
CA LYS A 143 4.20 -9.26 -0.12
C LYS A 143 3.53 -10.01 1.03
N GLY A 144 2.57 -10.88 0.74
CA GLY A 144 2.05 -11.91 1.63
C GLY A 144 2.78 -13.25 1.48
N ASN A 145 2.35 -14.25 2.24
CA ASN A 145 2.94 -15.59 2.17
C ASN A 145 2.40 -16.40 0.99
N HIS A 146 1.18 -16.11 0.51
CA HIS A 146 0.63 -16.76 -0.68
C HIS A 146 1.12 -16.14 -1.98
N ASP A 147 1.53 -14.86 -2.00
CA ASP A 147 1.85 -14.17 -3.25
C ASP A 147 2.96 -14.81 -4.11
N ILE A 148 3.87 -15.57 -3.51
CA ILE A 148 4.95 -16.27 -4.22
C ILE A 148 5.17 -17.61 -3.53
N THR A 149 4.63 -18.69 -4.10
CA THR A 149 4.79 -20.06 -3.59
C THR A 149 5.22 -21.02 -4.71
N GLY A 150 5.68 -22.21 -4.34
CA GLY A 150 6.09 -23.24 -5.31
C GLY A 150 7.57 -23.19 -5.70
N PRO A 151 7.96 -23.76 -6.85
CA PRO A 151 9.36 -24.02 -7.19
C PRO A 151 10.21 -22.75 -7.20
N GLY A 152 11.28 -22.74 -6.41
CA GLY A 152 12.21 -21.61 -6.35
C GLY A 152 11.76 -20.43 -5.51
N ALA A 153 10.56 -20.49 -4.90
CA ALA A 153 10.15 -19.50 -3.90
C ALA A 153 11.02 -19.63 -2.64
N ARG A 154 11.46 -18.48 -2.10
CA ARG A 154 12.13 -18.38 -0.81
C ARG A 154 11.07 -17.90 0.19
N GLU A 155 10.35 -18.85 0.78
CA GLU A 155 9.38 -18.56 1.85
C GLU A 155 10.09 -18.00 3.10
#